data_AF-A0A955DND0-F1
#
_entry.id   AF-A0A955DND0-F1
#
_cell.length_a   1.000
_cell.length_b   1.000
_cell.length_c   1.000
_cell.angle_alpha   90.00
_cell.angle_beta   90.00
_cell.angle_gamma   90.00
#
_symmetry.space_group_name_H-M   'P 1'
#
loop_
_entity.id
_entity.type
_entity.pdbx_description
1 polymer ?
#
loop_
_entity_poly.entity_id
_entity_poly.type
_entity_poly.pdbx_seq_one_letter_code
_entity_poly.pdbx_strand_id
1 'polypeptide(L)'
;ADDRCAVVCGRRREKFPDQTIFNRLIDMEWDTPVGEATACGGDSLIRLKAYHDVGGLDDTLIAGEEPEFCLRIRRAGWRVLRLDAEMTRHDADMRRWSQWWNRNKRSGHAYAEWHHRYGADPEHFGAAAVRSILEWTVVLPVLAIGLAWLTWGFSLLAFGLYGALFLRIRAHRLAHGDAPAMASLYARYCMLGKFPQLCGILTYWFNQAWGRRSALIEYKAAEADEDPAPRAARATSAEPTEHPA
;
A
#
# COMPACT_ATOMS: atom_id res chain seq x y z
N ALA A 1 -17.67 3.88 -24.76
CA ALA A 1 -16.68 3.82 -23.67
C ALA A 1 -16.85 5.07 -22.82
N ASP A 2 -16.63 5.03 -21.50
CA ASP A 2 -16.63 6.25 -20.67
C ASP A 2 -15.34 7.03 -20.96
N ASP A 3 -15.47 8.19 -21.58
CA ASP A 3 -14.34 9.03 -21.98
C ASP A 3 -13.59 9.61 -20.78
N ARG A 4 -14.18 9.63 -19.58
CA ARG A 4 -13.55 10.10 -18.34
C ARG A 4 -12.93 8.97 -17.51
N CYS A 5 -13.07 7.72 -17.93
CA CYS A 5 -12.39 6.61 -17.27
C CYS A 5 -10.92 6.57 -17.70
N ALA A 6 -10.00 6.78 -16.74
CA ALA A 6 -8.56 6.82 -16.97
C ALA A 6 -7.85 5.56 -16.49
N VAL A 7 -8.26 5.02 -15.35
CA VAL A 7 -7.60 3.86 -14.72
C VAL A 7 -8.67 2.80 -14.49
N VAL A 8 -8.38 1.60 -14.95
CA VAL A 8 -9.23 0.43 -14.72
C VAL A 8 -8.38 -0.66 -14.08
N CYS A 9 -8.84 -1.18 -12.95
CA CYS A 9 -8.30 -2.38 -12.32
C CYS A 9 -9.39 -3.43 -12.15
N GLY A 10 -8.98 -4.68 -11.96
CA GLY A 10 -9.87 -5.75 -11.54
C GLY A 10 -9.51 -6.26 -10.16
N ARG A 11 -9.98 -7.46 -9.85
CA ARG A 11 -9.61 -8.21 -8.65
C ARG A 11 -8.23 -8.84 -8.87
N ARG A 12 -7.24 -8.42 -8.09
CA ARG A 12 -5.94 -9.11 -7.95
C ARG A 12 -6.01 -10.22 -6.93
N ARG A 13 -6.04 -11.48 -7.34
CA ARG A 13 -6.04 -12.61 -6.39
C ARG A 13 -4.63 -13.01 -6.00
N GLU A 14 -4.47 -13.33 -4.72
CA GLU A 14 -3.27 -14.05 -4.29
C GLU A 14 -3.28 -15.47 -4.88
N LYS A 15 -2.13 -15.92 -5.38
CA LYS A 15 -1.99 -17.21 -6.05
C LYS A 15 -2.17 -18.38 -5.07
N PHE A 16 -1.68 -18.21 -3.84
CA PHE A 16 -1.71 -19.25 -2.79
C PHE A 16 -2.26 -18.71 -1.46
N PRO A 17 -3.54 -18.29 -1.40
CA PRO A 17 -4.12 -17.60 -0.24
C PRO A 17 -4.18 -18.49 1.01
N ASP A 18 -4.10 -19.81 0.85
CA ASP A 18 -4.13 -20.80 1.93
C ASP A 18 -2.76 -21.24 2.43
N GLN A 19 -1.68 -20.78 1.79
CA GLN A 19 -0.33 -21.26 2.13
C GLN A 19 0.14 -20.74 3.49
N THR A 20 -0.17 -19.48 3.79
CA THR A 20 0.08 -18.89 5.11
C THR A 20 -1.02 -17.88 5.49
N ILE A 21 -1.09 -17.55 6.78
CA ILE A 21 -1.94 -16.45 7.28
C ILE A 21 -1.62 -15.12 6.56
N PHE A 22 -0.37 -14.89 6.20
CA PHE A 22 0.06 -13.66 5.54
C PHE A 22 -0.44 -13.56 4.09
N ASN A 23 -0.38 -14.66 3.33
CA ASN A 23 -0.97 -14.74 2.00
C ASN A 23 -2.50 -14.55 2.07
N ARG A 24 -3.15 -15.16 3.06
CA ARG A 24 -4.59 -14.98 3.30
C ARG A 24 -4.93 -13.51 3.54
N LEU A 25 -4.19 -12.83 4.41
CA LEU A 25 -4.40 -11.41 4.72
C LEU A 25 -4.23 -10.53 3.49
N ILE A 26 -3.21 -10.80 2.66
CA ILE A 26 -2.99 -10.09 1.40
C ILE A 26 -4.19 -10.26 0.46
N ASP A 27 -4.68 -11.49 0.28
CA ASP A 27 -5.83 -11.73 -0.60
C ASP A 27 -7.07 -10.95 -0.13
N MET A 28 -7.29 -10.89 1.20
CA MET A 28 -8.38 -10.12 1.80
C MET A 28 -8.20 -8.61 1.65
N GLU A 29 -6.97 -8.09 1.74
CA GLU A 29 -6.64 -6.67 1.54
C GLU A 29 -6.85 -6.23 0.09
N TRP A 30 -6.60 -7.12 -0.88
CA TRP A 30 -6.80 -6.83 -2.30
C TRP A 30 -8.25 -7.02 -2.75
N ASP A 31 -9.13 -7.52 -1.89
CA ASP A 31 -10.56 -7.57 -2.14
C ASP A 31 -11.23 -6.24 -1.75
N THR A 32 -11.02 -5.22 -2.59
CA THR A 32 -11.61 -3.90 -2.43
C THR A 32 -12.98 -3.82 -3.10
N PRO A 33 -13.86 -2.88 -2.68
CA PRO A 33 -15.20 -2.72 -3.25
C PRO A 33 -15.21 -2.46 -4.76
N VAL A 34 -16.21 -3.02 -5.46
CA VAL A 34 -16.48 -2.79 -6.89
C VAL A 34 -16.99 -1.38 -7.13
N GLY A 35 -16.55 -0.77 -8.23
CA GLY A 35 -17.04 0.52 -8.70
C GLY A 35 -15.95 1.58 -8.68
N GLU A 36 -16.37 2.83 -8.49
CA GLU A 36 -15.45 3.97 -8.46
C GLU A 36 -14.51 3.85 -7.26
N ALA A 37 -13.21 3.90 -7.53
CA ALA A 37 -12.16 3.61 -6.56
C ALA A 37 -11.27 4.83 -6.34
N THR A 38 -10.57 4.86 -5.21
CA THR A 38 -9.61 5.92 -4.88
C THR A 38 -8.18 5.57 -5.28
N ALA A 39 -7.91 4.28 -5.48
CA ALA A 39 -6.65 3.67 -5.89
C ALA A 39 -6.95 2.34 -6.60
N CYS A 40 -6.03 1.88 -7.44
CA CYS A 40 -6.14 0.69 -8.28
C CYS A 40 -5.38 -0.52 -7.75
N GLY A 41 -4.48 -0.36 -6.76
CA GLY A 41 -3.78 -1.47 -6.12
C GLY A 41 -2.54 -1.97 -6.86
N GLY A 42 -2.19 -1.39 -8.02
CA GLY A 42 -0.98 -1.69 -8.80
C GLY A 42 -1.22 -2.55 -10.04
N ASP A 43 -2.35 -3.26 -10.15
CA ASP A 43 -2.76 -3.95 -11.37
C ASP A 43 -3.78 -3.12 -12.15
N SER A 44 -3.31 -2.39 -13.17
CA SER A 44 -4.19 -1.48 -13.90
C SER A 44 -3.88 -1.35 -15.38
N LEU A 45 -4.93 -1.03 -16.14
CA LEU A 45 -4.83 -0.45 -17.48
C LEU A 45 -5.07 1.04 -17.35
N ILE A 46 -4.15 1.82 -17.92
CA ILE A 46 -4.14 3.28 -17.80
C ILE A 46 -4.26 3.89 -19.19
N ARG A 47 -5.18 4.85 -19.33
CA ARG A 47 -5.30 5.69 -20.52
C ARG A 47 -4.05 6.54 -20.65
N LEU A 48 -3.34 6.40 -21.77
CA LEU A 48 -2.06 7.08 -22.01
C LEU A 48 -2.16 8.60 -21.85
N LYS A 49 -3.25 9.21 -22.34
CA LYS A 49 -3.51 10.65 -22.14
C LYS A 49 -3.53 11.02 -20.66
N ALA A 50 -4.30 10.30 -19.84
CA ALA A 50 -4.43 10.61 -18.42
C ALA A 50 -3.10 10.40 -17.67
N TYR A 51 -2.31 9.39 -18.06
CA TYR A 51 -0.96 9.19 -17.52
C TYR A 51 -0.05 10.41 -17.77
N HIS A 52 -0.05 10.93 -18.99
CA HIS A 52 0.73 12.13 -19.34
C HIS A 52 0.18 13.41 -18.71
N ASP A 53 -1.14 13.56 -18.63
CA ASP A 53 -1.80 14.75 -18.07
C ASP A 53 -1.37 15.02 -16.62
N VAL A 54 -1.03 13.98 -15.85
CA VAL A 54 -0.57 14.11 -14.46
C VAL A 54 0.94 13.93 -14.29
N GLY A 55 1.69 13.63 -15.36
CA GLY A 55 3.14 13.43 -15.30
C GLY A 55 3.61 12.04 -14.87
N GLY A 56 2.74 11.02 -14.97
CA GLY A 56 3.09 9.63 -14.67
C GLY A 56 3.24 9.31 -13.18
N LEU A 57 3.86 8.15 -12.87
CA LEU A 57 4.20 7.74 -11.51
C LEU A 57 5.43 8.50 -11.00
N ASP A 58 5.42 8.91 -9.74
CA ASP A 58 6.54 9.58 -9.10
C ASP A 58 7.56 8.54 -8.60
N ASP A 59 8.74 8.50 -9.24
CA ASP A 59 9.82 7.57 -8.93
C ASP A 59 10.61 7.93 -7.66
N THR A 60 10.34 9.10 -7.07
CA THR A 60 10.92 9.50 -5.78
C THR A 60 10.22 8.83 -4.60
N LEU A 61 9.02 8.29 -4.81
CA LEU A 61 8.28 7.54 -3.81
C LEU A 61 8.81 6.11 -3.70
N ILE A 62 9.22 5.73 -2.50
CA ILE A 62 9.70 4.37 -2.22
C ILE A 62 8.54 3.37 -2.11
N ALA A 63 7.36 3.89 -1.81
CA ALA A 63 6.16 3.11 -1.65
C ALA A 63 4.93 4.01 -1.82
N GLY A 64 3.88 3.42 -2.38
CA GLY A 64 2.61 4.13 -2.47
C GLY A 64 2.56 5.12 -3.63
N GLU A 65 3.38 4.88 -4.65
CA GLU A 65 3.39 5.57 -5.94
C GLU A 65 2.02 5.48 -6.63
N GLU A 66 1.37 4.33 -6.58
CA GLU A 66 0.10 4.10 -7.26
C GLU A 66 -1.07 4.87 -6.61
N PRO A 67 -1.31 4.81 -5.29
CA PRO A 67 -2.38 5.60 -4.67
C PRO A 67 -2.17 7.11 -4.80
N GLU A 68 -0.91 7.58 -4.78
CA GLU A 68 -0.56 8.98 -5.02
C GLU A 68 -0.86 9.41 -6.46
N PHE A 69 -0.51 8.57 -7.44
CA PHE A 69 -0.87 8.78 -8.84
C PHE A 69 -2.38 8.83 -9.02
N CYS A 70 -3.13 7.89 -8.41
CA CYS A 70 -4.58 7.88 -8.46
C CYS A 70 -5.22 9.11 -7.80
N LEU A 71 -4.60 9.70 -6.77
CA LEU A 71 -5.03 11.00 -6.25
C LEU A 71 -4.90 12.10 -7.31
N ARG A 72 -3.74 12.22 -7.97
CA ARG A 72 -3.53 13.22 -9.04
C ARG A 72 -4.47 13.02 -10.22
N ILE A 73 -4.71 11.77 -10.63
CA ILE A 73 -5.69 11.41 -11.68
C ILE A 73 -7.08 11.95 -11.31
N ARG A 74 -7.54 11.68 -10.08
CA ARG A 74 -8.86 12.17 -9.61
C ARG A 74 -8.92 13.69 -9.52
N ARG A 75 -7.84 14.36 -9.09
CA ARG A 75 -7.74 15.83 -9.11
C ARG A 75 -7.84 16.44 -10.51
N ALA A 76 -7.32 15.73 -11.51
CA ALA A 76 -7.44 16.10 -12.92
C ALA A 76 -8.83 15.79 -13.52
N GLY A 77 -9.80 15.35 -12.71
CA GLY A 77 -11.19 15.10 -13.14
C GLY A 77 -11.41 13.74 -13.80
N TRP A 78 -10.40 12.88 -13.80
CA TRP A 78 -10.49 11.51 -14.30
C TRP A 78 -11.04 10.55 -13.25
N ARG A 79 -11.58 9.43 -13.73
CA ARG A 79 -12.15 8.37 -12.88
C ARG A 79 -11.24 7.14 -12.83
N VAL A 80 -11.18 6.53 -11.65
CA VAL A 80 -10.53 5.24 -11.38
C VAL A 80 -11.63 4.23 -11.08
N LEU A 81 -11.60 3.06 -11.73
CA LEU A 81 -12.66 2.07 -11.65
C LEU A 81 -12.11 0.68 -11.31
N ARG A 82 -12.66 0.04 -10.27
CA ARG A 82 -12.45 -1.38 -9.95
C ARG A 82 -13.60 -2.20 -10.54
N LEU A 83 -13.30 -3.01 -11.55
CA LEU A 83 -14.23 -3.91 -12.21
C LEU A 83 -14.54 -5.13 -11.36
N ASP A 84 -15.72 -5.72 -11.55
CA ASP A 84 -16.04 -7.05 -11.03
C ASP A 84 -15.50 -8.18 -11.92
N ALA A 85 -14.19 -8.20 -12.09
CA ALA A 85 -13.49 -9.20 -12.89
C ALA A 85 -12.13 -9.49 -12.28
N GLU A 86 -11.73 -10.77 -12.21
CA GLU A 86 -10.35 -11.13 -11.92
C GLU A 86 -9.46 -10.64 -13.06
N MET A 87 -8.42 -9.88 -12.73
CA MET A 87 -7.52 -9.27 -13.72
C MET A 87 -6.10 -9.79 -13.59
N THR A 88 -5.65 -10.02 -12.35
CA THR A 88 -4.29 -10.51 -12.10
C THR A 88 -4.26 -11.57 -11.02
N ARG A 89 -3.27 -12.48 -11.12
CA ARG A 89 -2.86 -13.38 -10.05
C ARG A 89 -1.46 -12.99 -9.63
N HIS A 90 -1.28 -12.69 -8.36
CA HIS A 90 0.00 -12.30 -7.80
C HIS A 90 0.45 -13.32 -6.76
N ASP A 91 1.74 -13.63 -6.76
CA ASP A 91 2.36 -14.47 -5.74
C ASP A 91 3.16 -13.59 -4.81
N ALA A 92 2.57 -13.26 -3.66
CA ALA A 92 3.24 -12.45 -2.66
C ALA A 92 4.39 -13.20 -1.96
N ASP A 93 4.39 -14.55 -2.04
CA ASP A 93 5.33 -15.45 -1.38
C ASP A 93 5.71 -15.03 0.05
N MET A 94 4.72 -14.56 0.81
CA MET A 94 4.94 -13.97 2.13
C MET A 94 4.86 -15.05 3.20
N ARG A 95 5.97 -15.75 3.44
CA ARG A 95 6.03 -16.90 4.36
C ARG A 95 6.44 -16.56 5.79
N ARG A 96 7.05 -15.40 6.01
CA ARG A 96 7.70 -15.04 7.28
C ARG A 96 7.07 -13.80 7.91
N TRP A 97 7.03 -13.79 9.24
CA TRP A 97 6.59 -12.64 10.03
C TRP A 97 7.39 -11.36 9.71
N SER A 98 8.70 -11.46 9.49
CA SER A 98 9.54 -10.31 9.14
C SER A 98 9.15 -9.68 7.81
N GLN A 99 8.69 -10.46 6.83
CA GLN A 99 8.22 -9.94 5.54
C GLN A 99 6.92 -9.15 5.72
N TRP A 100 5.96 -9.71 6.48
CA TRP A 100 4.74 -9.01 6.85
C TRP A 100 5.02 -7.73 7.65
N TRP A 101 5.96 -7.78 8.59
CA TRP A 101 6.39 -6.62 9.36
C TRP A 101 6.97 -5.53 8.45
N ASN A 102 7.88 -5.89 7.55
CA ASN A 102 8.50 -4.94 6.62
C ASN A 102 7.49 -4.35 5.63
N ARG A 103 6.52 -5.13 5.14
CA ARG A 103 5.44 -4.62 4.29
C ARG A 103 4.57 -3.59 5.03
N ASN A 104 4.25 -3.83 6.30
CA ASN A 104 3.52 -2.87 7.12
C ASN A 104 4.36 -1.64 7.44
N LYS A 105 5.66 -1.81 7.71
CA LYS A 105 6.61 -0.70 7.88
C LYS A 105 6.67 0.17 6.62
N ARG A 106 6.77 -0.45 5.44
CA ARG A 106 6.71 0.25 4.14
C ARG A 106 5.42 1.03 3.97
N SER A 107 4.28 0.46 4.36
CA SER A 107 2.98 1.15 4.31
C SER A 107 2.93 2.37 5.24
N GLY A 108 3.44 2.24 6.47
CA GLY A 108 3.53 3.36 7.41
C GLY A 108 4.44 4.50 6.94
N HIS A 109 5.54 4.17 6.27
CA HIS A 109 6.42 5.15 5.61
C HIS A 109 5.66 5.90 4.50
N ALA A 110 4.97 5.17 3.60
CA ALA A 110 4.14 5.77 2.56
C ALA A 110 3.07 6.71 3.13
N TYR A 111 2.38 6.30 4.20
CA TYR A 111 1.36 7.14 4.85
C TYR A 111 1.93 8.45 5.40
N ALA A 112 3.13 8.40 6.01
CA ALA A 112 3.81 9.60 6.50
C ALA A 112 4.21 10.53 5.35
N GLU A 113 4.73 9.96 4.27
CA GLU A 113 5.13 10.72 3.08
C GLU A 113 3.93 11.39 2.39
N TRP A 114 2.84 10.65 2.19
CA TRP A 114 1.58 11.20 1.67
C TRP A 114 1.05 12.33 2.55
N HIS A 115 1.03 12.11 3.87
CA HIS A 115 0.58 13.13 4.82
C HIS A 115 1.46 14.39 4.80
N HIS A 116 2.78 14.23 4.68
CA HIS A 116 3.69 15.36 4.58
C HIS A 116 3.46 16.15 3.28
N ARG A 117 3.27 15.48 2.15
CA ARG A 117 3.08 16.12 0.84
C ARG A 117 1.69 16.73 0.65
N TYR A 118 0.64 16.05 1.13
CA TYR A 118 -0.75 16.31 0.75
C TYR A 118 -1.71 16.42 1.95
N GLY A 119 -1.22 16.36 3.19
CA GLY A 119 -2.06 16.36 4.40
C GLY A 119 -2.78 17.69 4.65
N ALA A 120 -2.24 18.80 4.13
CA ALA A 120 -2.86 20.13 4.22
C ALA A 120 -3.87 20.41 3.09
N ASP A 121 -3.92 19.55 2.06
CA ASP A 121 -4.86 19.69 0.95
C ASP A 121 -6.27 19.24 1.39
N PRO A 122 -7.34 19.61 0.65
CA PRO A 122 -8.73 19.28 1.01
C PRO A 122 -9.00 17.78 1.21
N GLU A 123 -8.25 16.90 0.55
CA GLU A 123 -8.39 15.45 0.66
C GLU A 123 -7.70 14.85 1.89
N HIS A 124 -6.82 15.61 2.56
CA HIS A 124 -6.05 15.17 3.74
C HIS A 124 -5.37 13.81 3.54
N PHE A 125 -4.73 13.62 2.38
CA PHE A 125 -4.27 12.31 1.95
C PHE A 125 -3.21 11.76 2.91
N GLY A 126 -3.37 10.51 3.36
CA GLY A 126 -2.53 9.88 4.39
C GLY A 126 -2.84 10.31 5.84
N ALA A 127 -3.53 11.43 6.08
CA ALA A 127 -3.76 11.97 7.43
C ALA A 127 -4.54 11.01 8.34
N ALA A 128 -5.62 10.42 7.83
CA ALA A 128 -6.44 9.48 8.60
C ALA A 128 -5.65 8.23 9.02
N ALA A 129 -4.78 7.73 8.15
CA ALA A 129 -3.93 6.58 8.44
C ALA A 129 -2.89 6.93 9.51
N VAL A 130 -2.15 8.03 9.33
CA VAL A 130 -1.15 8.51 10.30
C VAL A 130 -1.78 8.76 11.67
N ARG A 131 -2.91 9.48 11.72
CA ARG A 131 -3.64 9.75 12.96
C ARG A 131 -4.07 8.44 13.64
N SER A 132 -4.66 7.52 12.88
CA SER A 132 -5.09 6.21 13.41
C SER A 132 -3.91 5.33 13.85
N ILE A 133 -2.70 5.54 13.35
CA ILE A 133 -1.52 4.84 13.87
C ILE A 133 -1.12 5.49 15.20
N LEU A 134 -0.87 6.80 15.21
CA LEU A 134 -0.41 7.53 16.40
C LEU A 134 -1.37 7.42 17.59
N GLU A 135 -2.68 7.56 17.37
CA GLU A 135 -3.70 7.45 18.41
C GLU A 135 -3.63 6.09 19.12
N TRP A 136 -3.54 5.02 18.34
CA TRP A 136 -3.64 3.65 18.83
C TRP A 136 -2.31 3.03 19.22
N THR A 137 -1.15 3.59 18.83
CA THR A 137 0.15 3.04 19.23
C THR A 137 0.91 3.91 20.21
N VAL A 138 0.57 5.20 20.30
CA VAL A 138 1.27 6.17 21.15
C VAL A 138 0.31 6.83 22.13
N VAL A 139 -0.67 7.60 21.64
CA VAL A 139 -1.50 8.48 22.49
C VAL A 139 -2.25 7.68 23.54
N LEU A 140 -2.99 6.65 23.13
CA LEU A 140 -3.80 5.87 24.06
C LEU A 140 -2.94 5.11 25.10
N PRO A 141 -1.89 4.35 24.74
CA PRO A 141 -1.01 3.72 25.72
C PRO A 141 -0.35 4.72 26.68
N VAL A 142 0.18 5.83 26.15
CA VAL A 142 0.89 6.85 26.95
C VAL A 142 -0.05 7.51 27.95
N LEU A 143 -1.27 7.90 27.54
CA LEU A 143 -2.26 8.49 28.44
C LEU A 143 -2.80 7.47 29.44
N ALA A 144 -3.09 6.24 29.01
CA ALA A 144 -3.60 5.20 29.89
C ALA A 144 -2.60 4.85 31.01
N ILE A 145 -1.32 4.70 30.67
CA ILE A 145 -0.26 4.37 31.62
C ILE A 145 0.14 5.60 32.44
N GLY A 146 0.35 6.74 31.78
CA GLY A 146 0.79 7.98 32.43
C GLY A 146 -0.20 8.51 33.47
N LEU A 147 -1.50 8.31 33.25
CA LEU A 147 -2.55 8.71 34.20
C LEU A 147 -2.91 7.61 35.20
N ALA A 148 -2.27 6.43 35.16
CA ALA A 148 -2.64 5.31 36.02
C ALA A 148 -2.47 5.63 37.50
N TRP A 149 -1.37 6.32 37.87
CA TRP A 149 -1.17 6.76 39.24
C TRP A 149 -2.25 7.75 39.70
N LEU A 150 -2.52 8.78 38.89
CA LEU A 150 -3.48 9.84 39.23
C LEU A 150 -4.91 9.33 39.34
N THR A 151 -5.27 8.37 38.49
CA THR A 151 -6.63 7.81 38.40
C THR A 151 -6.79 6.52 39.21
N TRP A 152 -5.81 6.15 40.04
CA TRP A 152 -5.82 4.91 40.83
C TRP A 152 -6.06 3.66 39.96
N GLY A 153 -5.51 3.67 38.74
CA GLY A 153 -5.62 2.59 37.77
C GLY A 153 -6.84 2.66 36.85
N PHE A 154 -7.82 3.55 37.07
CA PHE A 154 -9.01 3.63 36.20
C PHE A 154 -8.68 4.00 34.74
N SER A 155 -7.62 4.77 34.49
CA SER A 155 -7.16 5.07 33.12
C SER A 155 -6.76 3.83 32.33
N LEU A 156 -6.39 2.73 33.00
CA LEU A 156 -6.04 1.46 32.33
C LEU A 156 -7.27 0.81 31.68
N LEU A 157 -8.49 1.15 32.11
CA LEU A 157 -9.71 0.69 31.43
C LEU A 157 -9.80 1.21 29.98
N ALA A 158 -9.06 2.28 29.64
CA ALA A 158 -8.95 2.77 28.27
C ALA A 158 -8.36 1.72 27.31
N PHE A 159 -7.60 0.72 27.80
CA PHE A 159 -7.16 -0.41 26.96
C PHE A 159 -8.35 -1.23 26.41
N GLY A 160 -9.52 -1.18 27.04
CA GLY A 160 -10.76 -1.74 26.50
C GLY A 160 -11.15 -1.15 25.14
N LEU A 161 -10.69 0.06 24.79
CA LEU A 161 -10.91 0.67 23.49
C LEU A 161 -10.27 -0.12 22.34
N TYR A 162 -9.18 -0.88 22.59
CA TYR A 162 -8.65 -1.80 21.58
C TYR A 162 -9.66 -2.90 21.23
N GLY A 163 -10.44 -3.37 22.21
CA GLY A 163 -11.56 -4.29 21.97
C GLY A 163 -12.65 -3.65 21.10
N ALA A 164 -12.98 -2.39 21.35
CA ALA A 164 -13.92 -1.64 20.51
C ALA A 164 -13.41 -1.47 19.07
N LEU A 165 -12.12 -1.15 18.88
CA LEU A 165 -11.50 -1.08 17.55
C LEU A 165 -11.54 -2.44 16.84
N PHE A 166 -11.20 -3.52 17.54
CA PHE A 166 -11.27 -4.88 17.02
C PHE A 166 -12.67 -5.20 16.50
N LEU A 167 -13.70 -4.95 17.32
CA LEU A 167 -15.09 -5.22 16.97
C LEU A 167 -15.55 -4.37 15.78
N ARG A 168 -15.13 -3.09 15.71
CA ARG A 168 -15.42 -2.22 14.57
C ARG A 168 -14.82 -2.75 13.26
N ILE A 169 -13.55 -3.13 13.26
CA ILE A 169 -12.89 -3.68 12.05
C ILE A 169 -13.51 -5.02 11.66
N ARG A 170 -13.80 -5.87 12.65
CA ARG A 170 -14.47 -7.16 12.42
C ARG A 170 -15.86 -6.97 11.82
N ALA A 171 -16.68 -6.07 12.37
CA ALA A 171 -18.02 -5.78 11.87
C ALA A 171 -17.98 -5.27 10.42
N HIS A 172 -17.03 -4.41 10.10
CA HIS A 172 -16.81 -3.95 8.73
C HIS A 172 -16.53 -5.12 7.77
N ARG A 173 -15.61 -6.03 8.13
CA ARG A 173 -15.28 -7.19 7.28
C ARG A 173 -16.44 -8.19 7.16
N LEU A 174 -17.22 -8.40 8.23
CA LEU A 174 -18.46 -9.18 8.16
C LEU A 174 -19.47 -8.58 7.19
N ALA A 175 -19.64 -7.24 7.21
CA ALA A 175 -20.51 -6.54 6.27
C ALA A 175 -20.02 -6.63 4.81
N HIS A 176 -18.71 -6.86 4.62
CA HIS A 176 -18.13 -7.15 3.30
C HIS A 176 -18.31 -8.62 2.86
N GLY A 177 -18.96 -9.46 3.67
CA GLY A 177 -19.24 -10.86 3.33
C GLY A 177 -18.19 -11.87 3.78
N ASP A 178 -17.19 -11.44 4.56
CA ASP A 178 -16.18 -12.36 5.07
C ASP A 178 -16.74 -13.34 6.10
N ALA A 179 -16.20 -14.56 6.13
CA ALA A 179 -16.46 -15.51 7.20
C ALA A 179 -16.02 -14.95 8.57
N PRO A 180 -16.74 -15.26 9.68
CA PRO A 180 -16.42 -14.73 11.01
C PRO A 180 -14.99 -14.97 11.50
N ALA A 181 -14.39 -16.12 11.13
CA ALA A 181 -13.00 -16.43 11.45
C ALA A 181 -12.02 -15.50 10.70
N MET A 182 -12.27 -15.24 9.43
CA MET A 182 -11.45 -14.37 8.58
C MET A 182 -11.57 -12.90 9.00
N ALA A 183 -12.79 -12.44 9.29
CA ALA A 183 -13.01 -11.09 9.81
C ALA A 183 -12.25 -10.85 11.14
N SER A 184 -12.25 -11.83 12.05
CA SER A 184 -11.48 -11.78 13.30
C SER A 184 -9.97 -11.81 13.05
N LEU A 185 -9.51 -12.64 12.11
CA LEU A 185 -8.10 -12.72 11.72
C LEU A 185 -7.61 -11.37 11.17
N TYR A 186 -8.34 -10.80 10.22
CA TYR A 186 -8.05 -9.49 9.63
C TYR A 186 -8.01 -8.40 10.69
N ALA A 187 -9.02 -8.33 11.57
CA ALA A 187 -9.06 -7.33 12.63
C ALA A 187 -7.84 -7.39 13.56
N ARG A 188 -7.42 -8.60 13.96
CA ARG A 188 -6.22 -8.82 14.79
C ARG A 188 -4.97 -8.28 14.11
N TYR A 189 -4.75 -8.66 12.84
CA TYR A 189 -3.54 -8.26 12.12
C TYR A 189 -3.56 -6.79 11.68
N CYS A 190 -4.74 -6.20 11.47
CA CYS A 190 -4.88 -4.76 11.26
C CYS A 190 -4.45 -3.96 12.49
N MET A 191 -4.79 -4.44 13.71
CA MET A 191 -4.33 -3.82 14.96
C MET A 191 -2.82 -4.02 15.16
N LEU A 192 -2.32 -5.25 14.99
CA LEU A 192 -0.89 -5.55 15.13
C LEU A 192 -0.05 -4.81 14.10
N GLY A 193 -0.57 -4.58 12.88
CA GLY A 193 0.10 -3.88 11.80
C GLY A 193 0.39 -2.40 12.10
N LYS A 194 -0.34 -1.78 13.04
CA LYS A 194 -0.11 -0.38 13.41
C LYS A 194 1.28 -0.15 14.03
N PHE A 195 1.83 -1.12 14.74
CA PHE A 195 3.16 -1.01 15.35
C PHE A 195 4.30 -0.96 14.31
N PRO A 196 4.41 -1.90 13.34
CA PRO A 196 5.36 -1.75 12.24
C PRO A 196 5.11 -0.48 11.42
N GLN A 197 3.84 -0.10 11.19
CA GLN A 197 3.51 1.15 10.51
C GLN A 197 4.04 2.38 11.26
N LEU A 198 3.94 2.42 12.60
CA LEU A 198 4.57 3.46 13.41
C LEU A 198 6.09 3.50 13.19
N CYS A 199 6.76 2.34 13.18
CA CYS A 199 8.19 2.30 12.84
C CYS A 199 8.48 2.86 11.43
N GLY A 200 7.57 2.67 10.48
CA GLY A 200 7.62 3.26 9.14
C GLY A 200 7.53 4.78 9.16
N ILE A 201 6.54 5.32 9.87
CA ILE A 201 6.35 6.76 10.07
C ILE A 201 7.61 7.38 10.69
N LEU A 202 8.13 6.78 11.76
CA LEU A 202 9.35 7.24 12.43
C LEU A 202 10.56 7.19 11.49
N THR A 203 10.68 6.14 10.68
CA THR A 203 11.76 6.01 9.68
C THR A 203 11.70 7.12 8.64
N TYR A 204 10.51 7.48 8.16
CA TYR A 204 10.32 8.59 7.21
C TYR A 204 10.82 9.91 7.80
N TRP A 205 10.30 10.30 8.97
CA TRP A 205 10.68 11.57 9.62
C TRP A 205 12.13 11.60 10.05
N PHE A 206 12.68 10.46 10.46
CA PHE A 206 14.10 10.32 10.70
C PHE A 206 14.86 10.71 9.42
N ASN A 207 14.66 9.97 8.34
CA ASN A 207 15.40 10.21 7.10
C ASN A 207 15.25 11.64 6.55
N GLN A 208 14.06 12.24 6.67
CA GLN A 208 13.84 13.66 6.35
C GLN A 208 14.69 14.60 7.20
N ALA A 209 14.75 14.41 8.52
CA ALA A 209 15.53 15.26 9.43
C ALA A 209 17.05 15.18 9.19
N TRP A 210 17.56 14.02 8.74
CA TRP A 210 18.97 13.83 8.40
C TRP A 210 19.30 14.10 6.92
N GLY A 211 18.33 14.58 6.12
CA GLY A 211 18.52 14.80 4.67
C GLY A 211 18.87 13.52 3.90
N ARG A 212 18.54 12.35 4.46
CA ARG A 212 18.83 11.05 3.84
C ARG A 212 17.65 10.65 2.95
N ARG A 213 17.94 10.23 1.72
CA ARG A 213 16.96 9.49 0.93
C ARG A 213 16.76 8.12 1.58
N SER A 214 15.50 7.74 1.81
CA SER A 214 15.20 6.43 2.35
C SER A 214 15.57 5.37 1.29
N ALA A 215 16.17 4.24 1.70
CA ALA A 215 16.39 3.12 0.79
C ALA A 215 15.07 2.37 0.55
N LEU A 216 14.94 1.68 -0.59
CA LEU A 216 13.78 0.83 -0.88
C LEU A 216 13.58 -0.19 0.25
N ILE A 217 12.38 -0.24 0.83
CA ILE A 217 12.02 -1.25 1.83
C ILE A 217 11.46 -2.46 1.09
N GLU A 218 12.33 -3.35 0.66
CA GLU A 218 11.94 -4.62 0.04
C GLU A 218 11.60 -5.67 1.09
N TYR A 219 10.52 -6.42 0.86
CA TYR A 219 10.09 -7.52 1.72
C TYR A 219 10.13 -8.89 1.01
N LYS A 220 10.28 -8.88 -0.32
CA LYS A 220 10.62 -10.06 -1.13
C LYS A 220 12.09 -9.91 -1.48
N ALA A 221 12.90 -10.97 -1.31
CA ALA A 221 14.23 -10.98 -1.87
C ALA A 221 14.08 -10.94 -3.39
N ALA A 222 14.82 -10.07 -4.09
CA ALA A 222 14.90 -10.15 -5.54
C ALA A 222 15.27 -11.60 -5.91
N GLU A 223 14.45 -12.24 -6.75
CA GLU A 223 14.93 -13.40 -7.47
C GLU A 223 16.17 -12.91 -8.22
N ALA A 224 17.32 -13.54 -7.96
CA ALA A 224 18.55 -13.21 -8.67
C ALA A 224 18.23 -13.32 -10.17
N ASP A 225 18.33 -12.18 -10.86
CA ASP A 225 18.19 -12.10 -12.31
C ASP A 225 19.12 -13.18 -12.88
N GLU A 226 18.56 -14.18 -13.55
CA GLU A 226 19.36 -15.09 -14.35
C GLU A 226 20.04 -14.23 -15.41
N ASP A 227 21.37 -14.12 -15.25
CA ASP A 227 22.31 -13.42 -16.11
C ASP A 227 21.87 -13.47 -17.58
N PRO A 228 21.52 -12.34 -18.22
CA PRO A 228 21.16 -12.37 -19.63
C PRO A 228 22.42 -12.74 -20.41
N ALA A 229 22.47 -14.00 -20.85
CA ALA A 229 23.53 -14.55 -21.67
C ALA A 229 24.00 -13.53 -22.73
N PRO A 230 25.31 -13.34 -22.93
CA PRO A 230 25.83 -12.29 -23.78
C PRO A 230 25.29 -12.46 -25.20
N ARG A 231 24.54 -11.45 -25.67
CA ARG A 231 24.14 -11.34 -27.08
C ARG A 231 25.39 -11.33 -27.94
N ALA A 232 25.65 -12.45 -28.61
CA ALA A 232 26.67 -12.55 -29.64
C ALA A 232 26.41 -11.48 -30.71
N ALA A 233 27.37 -10.58 -30.89
CA ALA A 233 27.38 -9.61 -31.97
C ALA A 233 27.37 -10.35 -33.31
N ARG A 234 26.26 -10.25 -34.06
CA ARG A 234 26.25 -10.59 -35.47
C ARG A 234 27.05 -9.52 -36.21
N ALA A 235 28.25 -9.89 -36.65
CA ALA A 235 28.97 -9.15 -37.67
C ALA A 235 28.16 -9.19 -38.98
N THR A 236 27.68 -8.04 -39.43
CA THR A 236 27.22 -7.83 -40.81
C THR A 236 28.31 -7.08 -41.56
N SER A 237 29.12 -7.83 -42.30
CA SER A 237 29.92 -7.34 -43.42
C SER A 237 29.07 -7.42 -44.68
N ALA A 238 28.77 -6.28 -45.31
CA ALA A 238 28.38 -6.18 -46.72
C ALA A 238 28.69 -4.76 -47.23
N GLU A 239 29.33 -4.72 -48.39
CA GLU A 239 30.01 -3.61 -49.08
C GLU A 239 29.11 -2.44 -49.53
N PRO A 240 29.72 -1.29 -49.87
CA PRO A 240 29.01 -0.17 -50.49
C PRO A 240 28.98 -0.34 -52.02
N THR A 241 27.79 -0.38 -52.61
CA THR A 241 27.61 -0.17 -54.06
C THR A 241 27.45 1.32 -54.36
N GLU A 242 28.44 1.86 -55.06
CA GLU A 242 28.40 3.15 -55.75
C GLU A 242 27.25 3.19 -56.79
N HIS A 243 26.60 4.35 -56.90
CA HIS A 243 25.78 4.71 -58.06
C HIS A 243 26.26 6.07 -58.57
N PRO A 244 26.56 6.20 -59.88
CA PRO A 244 26.49 7.49 -60.55
C PRO A 244 25.29 7.59 -61.50
N ALA A 245 24.72 8.79 -61.50
CA ALA A 245 23.72 9.40 -62.41
C ALA A 245 22.27 8.89 -62.36
#